data_AF-A0A5D0V510-F1
#
_entry.id   AF-A0A5D0V510-F1
#
_cell.length_a   1.000
_cell.length_b   1.000
_cell.length_c   1.000
_cell.angle_alpha   90.00
_cell.angle_beta   90.00
_cell.angle_gamma   90.00
#
_symmetry.space_group_name_H-M   'P 1'
#
loop_
_entity.id
_entity.type
_entity.pdbx_description
1 polymer ?
#
loop_
_entity_poly.entity_id
_entity_poly.type
_entity_poly.pdbx_seq_one_letter_code
_entity_poly.pdbx_strand_id
1 'polypeptide(L)'
;MAVLAVLRAGRAAVLGAWGSCVALVALSFPGHLLFEIPAAAFGRPADWRDLVHRLLLLGGGLLLGATAASLGPRRSGRSGMAGPCPVPGWARGWAYAGCLLPVLGFTVPHVLWLMGVPFGISAAAIRAATQDIGLAAGVALTVGPALGGLLTLGLAARWGQVFPRWMPWLGGRRVPRLLALVPAGVVAVALISYGVIGICLMTEALLAGTVTWPQLRSEWAVVGTEIVFLAWGLALGVAALGYHQVTRPGGGAAHARP
;
A
#
# COMPACT_ATOMS: atom_id res chain seq x y z
N MET A 1 33.51 -24.50 -13.06
CA MET A 1 33.68 -23.37 -12.10
C MET A 1 33.20 -22.03 -12.67
N ALA A 2 33.59 -21.63 -13.88
CA ALA A 2 33.18 -20.34 -14.49
C ALA A 2 31.66 -20.16 -14.66
N VAL A 3 30.93 -21.20 -15.10
CA VAL A 3 29.46 -21.14 -15.26
C VAL A 3 28.74 -20.90 -13.92
N LEU A 4 29.21 -21.53 -12.84
CA LEU A 4 28.66 -21.32 -11.49
C LEU A 4 28.96 -19.91 -10.96
N ALA A 5 30.13 -19.34 -11.30
CA ALA A 5 30.49 -17.97 -10.95
C ALA A 5 29.62 -16.94 -11.71
N VAL A 6 29.38 -17.14 -13.00
CA VAL A 6 28.49 -16.29 -13.83
C VAL A 6 27.04 -16.37 -13.35
N LEU A 7 26.53 -17.56 -13.02
CA LEU A 7 25.18 -17.73 -12.47
C LEU A 7 25.03 -17.09 -11.08
N ARG A 8 26.07 -17.14 -10.23
CA ARG A 8 26.09 -16.46 -8.93
C ARG A 8 26.16 -14.93 -9.08
N ALA A 9 26.98 -14.42 -10.01
CA ALA A 9 27.06 -13.00 -10.33
C ALA A 9 25.73 -12.46 -10.86
N GLY A 10 25.06 -13.20 -11.75
CA GLY A 10 23.72 -12.85 -12.24
C GLY A 10 22.66 -12.83 -11.14
N ARG A 11 22.69 -13.80 -10.20
CA ARG A 11 21.79 -13.80 -9.03
C ARG A 11 22.06 -12.64 -8.08
N ALA A 12 23.33 -12.34 -7.81
CA ALA A 12 23.72 -11.21 -6.96
C ALA A 12 23.28 -9.87 -7.58
N ALA A 13 23.44 -9.70 -8.89
CA ALA A 13 22.97 -8.50 -9.60
C ALA A 13 21.44 -8.35 -9.55
N VAL A 14 20.68 -9.43 -9.74
CA VAL A 14 19.21 -9.42 -9.62
C VAL A 14 18.78 -9.11 -8.18
N LEU A 15 19.42 -9.71 -7.18
CA LEU A 15 19.14 -9.41 -5.77
C LEU A 15 19.49 -7.96 -5.41
N GLY A 16 20.61 -7.45 -5.92
CA GLY A 16 21.02 -6.06 -5.77
C GLY A 16 19.99 -5.10 -6.37
N ALA A 17 19.51 -5.37 -7.59
CA ALA A 17 18.48 -4.56 -8.24
C ALA A 17 17.14 -4.59 -7.48
N TRP A 18 16.72 -5.73 -6.93
CA TRP A 18 15.56 -5.80 -6.05
C TRP A 18 15.78 -5.04 -4.74
N GLY A 19 16.97 -5.14 -4.14
CA GLY A 19 17.34 -4.38 -2.95
C GLY A 19 17.28 -2.88 -3.19
N SER A 20 17.88 -2.39 -4.29
CA SER A 20 17.83 -0.99 -4.70
C SER A 20 16.40 -0.53 -5.04
N CYS A 21 15.58 -1.38 -5.68
CA CYS A 21 14.16 -1.09 -5.88
C CYS A 21 13.43 -0.84 -4.57
N VAL A 22 13.56 -1.76 -3.60
CA VAL A 22 12.91 -1.62 -2.29
C VAL A 22 13.42 -0.39 -1.55
N ALA A 23 14.74 -0.15 -1.56
CA ALA A 23 15.36 1.00 -0.93
C ALA A 23 14.86 2.32 -1.54
N LEU A 24 14.86 2.46 -2.87
CA LEU A 24 14.41 3.69 -3.53
C LEU A 24 12.91 3.93 -3.36
N VAL A 25 12.08 2.88 -3.41
CA VAL A 25 10.64 3.01 -3.12
C VAL A 25 10.43 3.44 -1.67
N ALA A 26 11.14 2.86 -0.70
CA ALA A 26 11.06 3.28 0.70
C ALA A 26 11.55 4.72 0.90
N LEU A 27 12.69 5.08 0.30
CA LEU A 27 13.29 6.42 0.37
C LEU A 27 12.46 7.49 -0.33
N SER A 28 11.67 7.14 -1.35
CA SER A 28 10.69 8.06 -1.92
C SER A 28 9.65 8.52 -0.89
N PHE A 29 9.52 7.77 0.22
CA PHE A 29 8.54 7.95 1.28
C PHE A 29 7.14 8.15 0.68
N PRO A 30 6.58 7.10 0.06
CA PRO A 30 5.40 7.24 -0.76
C PRO A 30 4.18 7.72 0.03
N GLY A 31 4.19 7.60 1.36
CA GLY A 31 3.20 8.23 2.24
C GLY A 31 3.17 9.75 2.11
N HIS A 32 4.32 10.41 2.01
CA HIS A 32 4.38 11.85 1.77
C HIS A 32 3.72 12.23 0.45
N LEU A 33 4.00 11.49 -0.62
CA LEU A 33 3.32 11.68 -1.91
C LEU A 33 1.80 11.46 -1.81
N LEU A 34 1.39 10.48 -1.00
CA LEU A 34 -0.01 10.10 -0.80
C LEU A 34 -0.83 11.21 -0.12
N PHE A 35 -0.20 12.00 0.75
CA PHE A 35 -0.84 13.13 1.44
C PHE A 35 -0.61 14.49 0.75
N GLU A 36 0.60 14.74 0.23
CA GLU A 36 0.94 16.01 -0.39
C GLU A 36 0.29 16.22 -1.76
N ILE A 37 0.20 15.19 -2.61
CA ILE A 37 -0.41 15.37 -3.95
C ILE A 37 -1.87 15.84 -3.83
N PRO A 38 -2.73 15.20 -3.00
CA PRO A 38 -4.06 15.73 -2.75
C PRO A 38 -4.02 17.14 -2.14
N ALA A 39 -3.16 17.38 -1.15
CA ALA A 39 -3.07 18.69 -0.51
C ALA A 39 -2.70 19.81 -1.51
N ALA A 40 -1.71 19.56 -2.38
CA ALA A 40 -1.30 20.46 -3.45
C ALA A 40 -2.41 20.69 -4.48
N ALA A 41 -3.13 19.63 -4.87
CA ALA A 41 -4.27 19.72 -5.78
C ALA A 41 -5.43 20.56 -5.21
N PHE A 42 -5.55 20.63 -3.89
CA PHE A 42 -6.52 21.48 -3.18
C PHE A 42 -5.94 22.86 -2.78
N GLY A 43 -4.84 23.30 -3.40
CA GLY A 43 -4.32 24.65 -3.29
C GLY A 43 -3.40 24.89 -2.09
N ARG A 44 -2.91 23.85 -1.42
CA ARG A 44 -1.86 24.01 -0.40
C ARG A 44 -0.49 24.24 -1.05
N PRO A 45 0.34 25.15 -0.51
CA PRO A 45 1.71 25.30 -0.97
C PRO A 45 2.45 23.98 -0.76
N ALA A 46 2.99 23.43 -1.85
CA ALA A 46 3.77 22.20 -1.85
C ALA A 46 5.22 22.52 -2.21
N ASP A 47 6.17 21.81 -1.60
CA ASP A 47 7.55 21.89 -2.06
C ASP A 47 7.71 21.04 -3.32
N TRP A 48 7.54 21.68 -4.48
CA TRP A 48 7.68 21.02 -5.77
C TRP A 48 9.03 20.34 -5.97
N ARG A 49 10.10 20.83 -5.32
CA ARG A 49 11.42 20.19 -5.43
C ARG A 49 11.39 18.86 -4.69
N ASP A 50 10.95 18.83 -3.44
CA ASP A 50 10.82 17.58 -2.68
C ASP A 50 9.90 16.58 -3.41
N LEU A 51 8.76 17.05 -3.91
CA LEU A 51 7.81 16.22 -4.66
C LEU A 51 8.45 15.60 -5.90
N VAL A 52 9.19 16.38 -6.69
CA VAL A 52 9.92 15.87 -7.86
C VAL A 52 11.00 14.86 -7.47
N HIS A 53 11.80 15.11 -6.43
CA HIS A 53 12.82 14.16 -5.97
C HIS A 53 12.20 12.83 -5.56
N ARG A 54 11.08 12.86 -4.83
CA ARG A 54 10.37 11.64 -4.42
C ARG A 54 9.79 10.89 -5.61
N LEU A 55 9.20 11.58 -6.58
CA LEU A 55 8.72 10.96 -7.82
C LEU A 55 9.86 10.31 -8.61
N LEU A 56 11.04 10.93 -8.67
CA LEU A 56 12.23 10.36 -9.32
C LEU A 56 12.73 9.11 -8.58
N LEU A 57 12.77 9.14 -7.25
CA LEU A 57 13.15 7.97 -6.44
C LEU A 57 12.15 6.82 -6.64
N LEU A 58 10.84 7.11 -6.60
CA LEU A 58 9.79 6.12 -6.83
C LEU A 58 9.90 5.53 -8.24
N GLY A 59 9.99 6.39 -9.25
CA GLY A 59 10.14 5.97 -10.65
C GLY A 59 11.40 5.15 -10.88
N GLY A 60 12.55 5.59 -10.36
CA GLY A 60 13.82 4.88 -10.44
C GLY A 60 13.76 3.50 -9.76
N GLY A 61 13.16 3.43 -8.57
CA GLY A 61 12.93 2.17 -7.87
C GLY A 61 12.09 1.18 -8.69
N LEU A 62 10.95 1.65 -9.23
CA LEU A 62 10.07 0.83 -10.07
C LEU A 62 10.77 0.35 -11.35
N LEU A 63 11.59 1.18 -11.99
CA LEU A 63 12.39 0.81 -13.17
C LEU A 63 13.45 -0.25 -12.85
N LEU A 64 14.13 -0.15 -11.70
CA LEU A 64 15.06 -1.19 -11.25
C LEU A 64 14.32 -2.50 -10.95
N GLY A 65 13.14 -2.45 -10.34
CA GLY A 65 12.29 -3.62 -10.12
C GLY A 65 11.86 -4.27 -11.44
N ALA A 66 11.47 -3.46 -12.44
CA ALA A 66 11.14 -3.95 -13.78
C ALA A 66 12.35 -4.60 -14.48
N THR A 67 13.54 -4.03 -14.32
CA THR A 67 14.80 -4.57 -14.84
C THR A 67 15.16 -5.88 -14.15
N ALA A 68 15.05 -5.95 -12.83
CA ALA A 68 15.27 -7.18 -12.07
C ALA A 68 14.30 -8.29 -12.48
N ALA A 69 13.04 -7.93 -12.77
CA ALA A 69 12.02 -8.85 -13.25
C ALA A 69 12.28 -9.32 -14.70
N SER A 70 12.86 -8.49 -15.56
CA SER A 70 13.18 -8.85 -16.96
C SER A 70 14.44 -9.72 -17.07
N LEU A 71 15.38 -9.57 -16.13
CA LEU A 71 16.59 -10.38 -16.00
C LEU A 71 16.35 -11.73 -15.30
N GLY A 72 15.20 -11.90 -14.65
CA GLY A 72 14.80 -13.17 -14.04
C GLY A 72 14.60 -14.28 -15.09
N PRO A 73 14.60 -15.57 -14.68
CA PRO A 73 14.39 -16.68 -15.60
C PRO A 73 13.11 -16.51 -16.41
N ARG A 74 13.22 -16.34 -17.73
CA ARG A 74 12.09 -16.39 -18.66
C ARG A 74 11.57 -17.82 -18.67
N ARG A 75 10.53 -18.11 -17.89
CA ARG A 75 9.81 -19.38 -18.03
C ARG A 75 8.94 -19.29 -19.27
N SER A 76 9.30 -20.05 -20.31
CA SER A 76 8.42 -20.30 -21.45
C SER A 76 7.20 -21.07 -20.93
N GLY A 77 6.09 -20.37 -20.73
CA GLY A 77 4.82 -20.96 -20.32
C GLY A 77 3.72 -20.47 -21.25
N ARG A 78 3.22 -21.40 -22.07
CA ARG A 78 2.08 -21.25 -23.00
C ARG A 78 1.04 -20.25 -22.47
N SER A 79 0.81 -19.19 -23.22
CA SER A 79 -0.31 -18.24 -23.03
C SER A 79 -1.64 -18.91 -23.38
N GLY A 80 -1.97 -20.02 -22.72
CA GLY A 80 -3.24 -20.71 -22.88
C GLY A 80 -4.20 -20.27 -21.78
N MET A 81 -5.12 -19.36 -22.11
CA MET A 81 -6.53 -19.29 -21.67
C MET A 81 -6.96 -19.70 -20.24
N ALA A 82 -6.10 -19.81 -19.22
CA ALA A 82 -6.54 -20.12 -17.85
C ALA A 82 -7.33 -18.93 -17.28
N GLY A 83 -8.63 -19.09 -17.06
CA GLY A 83 -9.51 -18.05 -16.52
C GLY A 83 -9.11 -17.55 -15.12
N PRO A 84 -9.90 -16.69 -14.48
CA PRO A 84 -9.63 -16.24 -13.11
C PRO A 84 -9.38 -17.43 -12.18
N CYS A 85 -8.26 -17.41 -11.46
CA CYS A 85 -7.91 -18.45 -10.51
C CYS A 85 -8.35 -18.02 -9.10
N PRO A 86 -9.01 -18.91 -8.33
CA PRO A 86 -9.35 -18.59 -6.95
C PRO A 86 -8.09 -18.39 -6.12
N VAL A 87 -8.13 -17.37 -5.25
CA VAL A 87 -7.03 -17.02 -4.34
C VAL A 87 -7.12 -17.90 -3.08
N PRO A 88 -5.98 -18.42 -2.56
CA PRO A 88 -5.96 -19.22 -1.33
C PRO A 88 -6.66 -18.54 -0.14
N GLY A 89 -7.21 -19.35 0.77
CA GLY A 89 -7.99 -18.87 1.92
C GLY A 89 -7.23 -17.90 2.84
N TRP A 90 -5.92 -18.14 3.06
CA TRP A 90 -5.09 -17.24 3.86
C TRP A 90 -5.02 -15.84 3.22
N ALA A 91 -4.74 -15.76 1.92
CA ALA A 91 -4.63 -14.50 1.19
C ALA A 91 -5.96 -13.76 1.12
N ARG A 92 -7.07 -14.50 1.04
CA ARG A 92 -8.42 -13.94 1.13
C ARG A 92 -8.71 -13.33 2.52
N GLY A 93 -8.28 -13.99 3.60
CA GLY A 93 -8.36 -13.44 4.95
C GLY A 93 -7.60 -12.12 5.09
N TRP A 94 -6.39 -12.03 4.53
CA TRP A 94 -5.61 -10.80 4.51
C TRP A 94 -6.22 -9.71 3.62
N ALA A 95 -6.86 -10.07 2.51
CA ALA A 95 -7.60 -9.11 1.71
C ALA A 95 -8.81 -8.53 2.47
N TYR A 96 -9.52 -9.36 3.25
CA TYR A 96 -10.58 -8.89 4.14
C TYR A 96 -10.04 -7.99 5.25
N ALA A 97 -8.92 -8.36 5.88
CA ALA A 97 -8.27 -7.51 6.86
C ALA A 97 -7.85 -6.16 6.24
N GLY A 98 -7.21 -6.18 5.06
CA GLY A 98 -6.80 -4.98 4.33
C GLY A 98 -7.97 -4.12 3.82
N CYS A 99 -9.19 -4.65 3.79
CA CYS A 99 -10.41 -3.89 3.57
C CYS A 99 -10.97 -3.29 4.86
N LEU A 100 -11.02 -4.08 5.94
CA LEU A 100 -11.67 -3.69 7.18
C LEU A 100 -10.81 -2.72 8.02
N LEU A 101 -9.49 -2.91 8.04
CA LEU A 101 -8.56 -2.07 8.80
C LEU A 101 -8.66 -0.58 8.45
N PRO A 102 -8.57 -0.14 7.17
CA PRO A 102 -8.73 1.28 6.86
C PRO A 102 -10.15 1.77 7.15
N VAL A 103 -11.19 0.96 6.92
CA VAL A 103 -12.57 1.39 7.17
C VAL A 103 -12.81 1.64 8.66
N LEU A 104 -12.49 0.66 9.50
CA LEU A 104 -12.77 0.70 10.93
C LEU A 104 -11.74 1.52 11.71
N GLY A 105 -10.48 1.41 11.34
CA GLY A 105 -9.36 2.03 12.05
C GLY A 105 -9.00 3.43 11.58
N PHE A 106 -9.47 3.86 10.40
CA PHE A 106 -9.18 5.18 9.86
C PHE A 106 -10.44 5.93 9.43
N THR A 107 -11.19 5.43 8.45
CA THR A 107 -12.35 6.14 7.88
C THR A 107 -13.41 6.45 8.94
N VAL A 108 -13.83 5.47 9.74
CA VAL A 108 -14.87 5.68 10.77
C VAL A 108 -14.44 6.73 11.80
N PRO A 109 -13.26 6.64 12.45
CA PRO A 109 -12.76 7.70 13.34
C PRO A 109 -12.74 9.09 12.68
N HIS A 110 -12.24 9.19 11.44
CA HIS A 110 -12.13 10.48 10.75
C HIS A 110 -13.49 11.06 10.34
N VAL A 111 -14.47 10.21 10.00
CA VAL A 111 -15.86 10.64 9.79
C VAL A 111 -16.47 11.17 11.08
N LEU A 112 -16.23 10.50 12.22
CA LEU A 112 -16.67 10.99 13.53
C LEU A 112 -16.05 12.35 13.85
N TRP A 113 -14.75 12.53 13.60
CA TRP A 113 -14.06 13.80 13.81
C TRP A 113 -14.59 14.91 12.90
N LEU A 114 -14.89 14.61 11.64
CA LEU A 114 -15.50 15.55 10.69
C LEU A 114 -16.90 15.99 11.14
N MET A 115 -17.64 15.12 11.82
CA MET A 115 -18.93 15.43 12.45
C MET A 115 -18.77 16.13 13.82
N GLY A 116 -17.56 16.43 14.26
CA GLY A 116 -17.27 17.10 15.53
C GLY A 116 -17.32 16.18 16.77
N VAL A 117 -17.37 14.86 16.58
CA VAL A 117 -17.39 13.88 17.68
C VAL A 117 -15.95 13.58 18.15
N PRO A 118 -15.55 13.89 19.40
CA PRO A 118 -14.22 13.67 19.95
C PRO A 118 -13.94 12.19 20.26
N PHE A 119 -13.92 11.37 19.22
CA PHE A 119 -13.66 9.94 19.33
C PHE A 119 -12.16 9.69 19.53
N GLY A 120 -11.76 9.43 20.77
CA GLY A 120 -10.39 9.06 21.14
C GLY A 120 -9.34 10.15 20.94
N ILE A 121 -9.80 11.39 20.82
CA ILE A 121 -9.00 12.63 20.80
C ILE A 121 -9.69 13.72 21.61
N SER A 122 -8.96 14.74 22.03
CA SER A 122 -9.56 15.89 22.74
C SER A 122 -10.41 16.77 21.82
N ALA A 123 -11.42 17.45 22.38
CA ALA A 123 -12.21 18.44 21.64
C ALA A 123 -11.36 19.62 21.13
N ALA A 124 -10.24 19.91 21.81
CA ALA A 124 -9.27 20.90 21.33
C ALA A 124 -8.55 20.42 20.06
N ALA A 125 -8.17 19.14 19.97
CA ALA A 125 -7.56 18.56 18.78
C ALA A 125 -8.51 18.61 17.57
N ILE A 126 -9.81 18.33 17.74
CA ILE A 126 -10.79 18.48 16.66
C ILE A 126 -10.87 19.92 16.15
N ARG A 127 -10.91 20.90 17.06
CA ARG A 127 -10.97 22.32 16.66
C ARG A 127 -9.73 22.73 15.87
N ALA A 128 -8.55 22.33 16.32
CA ALA A 128 -7.30 22.57 15.60
C ALA A 128 -7.35 21.93 14.20
N ALA A 129 -7.71 20.64 14.11
CA ALA A 129 -7.80 19.93 12.84
C ALA A 129 -8.83 20.56 11.87
N THR A 130 -9.95 21.09 12.37
CA THR A 130 -10.98 21.73 11.54
C THR A 130 -10.54 23.08 10.99
N GLN A 131 -9.70 23.81 11.73
CA GLN A 131 -9.07 25.05 11.25
C GLN A 131 -7.97 24.76 10.22
N ASP A 132 -7.28 23.64 10.39
CA ASP A 132 -6.14 23.24 9.56
C ASP A 132 -6.51 22.37 8.36
N ILE A 133 -7.72 21.83 8.26
CA ILE A 133 -8.11 20.91 7.17
C ILE A 133 -9.39 21.42 6.51
N GLY A 134 -9.30 21.82 5.24
CA GLY A 134 -10.48 22.20 4.46
C GLY A 134 -11.41 21.01 4.23
N LEU A 135 -12.72 21.27 4.09
CA LEU A 135 -13.76 20.24 3.93
C LEU A 135 -13.42 19.21 2.83
N ALA A 136 -12.91 19.67 1.68
CA ALA A 136 -12.51 18.80 0.57
C ALA A 136 -11.40 17.80 0.97
N ALA A 137 -10.40 18.26 1.72
CA ALA A 137 -9.32 17.40 2.22
C ALA A 137 -9.84 16.42 3.28
N GLY A 138 -10.74 16.85 4.17
CA GLY A 138 -11.39 15.97 5.16
C GLY A 138 -12.23 14.85 4.50
N VAL A 139 -12.96 15.17 3.42
CA VAL A 139 -13.70 14.18 2.63
C VAL A 139 -12.74 13.23 1.90
N ALA A 140 -11.67 13.74 1.30
CA ALA A 140 -10.67 12.90 0.64
C ALA A 140 -10.01 11.90 1.62
N LEU A 141 -9.68 12.36 2.83
CA LEU A 141 -9.11 11.54 3.91
C LEU A 141 -10.07 10.45 4.39
N THR A 142 -11.38 10.66 4.33
CA THR A 142 -12.36 9.63 4.74
C THR A 142 -12.69 8.65 3.63
N VAL A 143 -12.93 9.15 2.42
CA VAL A 143 -13.34 8.34 1.25
C VAL A 143 -12.17 7.54 0.66
N GLY A 144 -10.98 8.13 0.58
CA GLY A 144 -9.81 7.51 -0.03
C GLY A 144 -9.45 6.15 0.58
N PRO A 145 -9.26 6.05 1.92
CA PRO A 145 -8.97 4.79 2.59
C PRO A 145 -10.09 3.75 2.46
N ALA A 146 -11.35 4.16 2.46
CA ALA A 146 -12.48 3.24 2.23
C ALA A 146 -12.43 2.64 0.82
N LEU A 147 -12.17 3.46 -0.20
CA LEU A 147 -11.98 2.99 -1.57
C LEU A 147 -10.73 2.12 -1.70
N GLY A 148 -9.62 2.48 -1.04
CA GLY A 148 -8.40 1.67 -0.98
C GLY A 148 -8.64 0.30 -0.34
N GLY A 149 -9.43 0.25 0.72
CA GLY A 149 -9.89 -0.99 1.35
C GLY A 149 -10.70 -1.86 0.39
N LEU A 150 -11.67 -1.26 -0.31
CA LEU A 150 -12.46 -1.95 -1.33
C LEU A 150 -11.57 -2.46 -2.49
N LEU A 151 -10.59 -1.66 -2.91
CA LEU A 151 -9.59 -2.07 -3.92
C LEU A 151 -8.77 -3.27 -3.48
N THR A 152 -8.47 -3.39 -2.19
CA THR A 152 -7.76 -4.52 -1.61
C THR A 152 -8.56 -5.82 -1.73
N LEU A 153 -9.89 -5.78 -1.66
CA LEU A 153 -10.74 -6.96 -1.93
C LEU A 153 -10.56 -7.47 -3.37
N GLY A 154 -10.22 -6.60 -4.30
CA GLY A 154 -9.93 -6.95 -5.70
C GLY A 154 -8.81 -7.97 -5.81
N LEU A 155 -7.82 -7.92 -4.91
CA LEU A 155 -6.70 -8.86 -4.87
C LEU A 155 -7.14 -10.30 -4.55
N ALA A 156 -8.32 -10.48 -3.93
CA ALA A 156 -8.90 -11.79 -3.65
C ALA A 156 -10.13 -12.13 -4.51
N ALA A 157 -10.61 -11.18 -5.32
CA ALA A 157 -11.85 -11.31 -6.08
C ALA A 157 -11.61 -11.46 -7.59
N ARG A 158 -12.62 -11.97 -8.30
CA ARG A 158 -12.57 -12.15 -9.76
C ARG A 158 -12.35 -10.84 -10.50
N TRP A 159 -12.92 -9.73 -10.00
CA TRP A 159 -12.85 -8.43 -10.65
C TRP A 159 -11.45 -7.81 -10.63
N GLY A 160 -10.57 -8.25 -9.71
CA GLY A 160 -9.16 -7.86 -9.74
C GLY A 160 -8.34 -8.62 -10.77
N GLN A 161 -8.84 -9.74 -11.30
CA GLN A 161 -8.16 -10.52 -12.36
C GLN A 161 -8.78 -10.31 -13.74
N VAL A 162 -10.08 -9.97 -13.81
CA VAL A 162 -10.81 -9.69 -15.04
C VAL A 162 -11.72 -8.48 -14.79
N PHE A 163 -11.62 -7.47 -15.65
CA PHE A 163 -12.45 -6.27 -15.52
C PHE A 163 -13.94 -6.63 -15.58
N PRO A 164 -14.77 -6.05 -14.69
CA PRO A 164 -16.21 -6.24 -14.72
C PRO A 164 -16.82 -5.94 -16.09
N ARG A 165 -17.81 -6.74 -16.53
CA ARG A 165 -18.42 -6.61 -17.87
C ARG A 165 -19.10 -5.26 -18.12
N TRP A 166 -19.49 -4.54 -17.07
CA TRP A 166 -20.11 -3.21 -17.16
C TRP A 166 -19.10 -2.09 -17.45
N MET A 167 -17.80 -2.33 -17.32
CA MET A 167 -16.78 -1.31 -17.55
C MET A 167 -16.63 -1.04 -19.06
N PRO A 168 -16.84 0.20 -19.54
CA PRO A 168 -16.68 0.52 -20.94
C PRO A 168 -15.24 0.22 -21.41
N TRP A 169 -15.10 -0.39 -22.59
CA TRP A 169 -13.85 -0.76 -23.28
C TRP A 169 -12.96 -1.82 -22.62
N LEU A 170 -13.03 -1.98 -21.30
CA LEU A 170 -12.20 -2.93 -20.55
C LEU A 170 -12.95 -4.21 -20.15
N GLY A 171 -14.29 -4.19 -20.16
CA GLY A 171 -15.11 -5.29 -19.67
C GLY A 171 -14.73 -6.66 -20.24
N GLY A 172 -14.57 -7.65 -19.35
CA GLY A 172 -14.20 -9.02 -19.72
C GLY A 172 -12.73 -9.22 -20.10
N ARG A 173 -11.93 -8.16 -20.23
CA ARG A 173 -10.48 -8.27 -20.44
C ARG A 173 -9.77 -8.65 -19.14
N ARG A 174 -8.63 -9.32 -19.24
CA ARG A 174 -7.78 -9.60 -18.08
C ARG A 174 -7.14 -8.32 -17.57
N VAL A 175 -7.09 -8.20 -16.25
CA VAL A 175 -6.35 -7.14 -15.57
C VAL A 175 -4.85 -7.45 -15.70
N PRO A 176 -4.04 -6.53 -16.26
CA PRO A 176 -2.59 -6.72 -16.29
C PRO A 176 -2.05 -6.90 -14.88
N ARG A 177 -1.23 -7.94 -14.65
CA ARG A 177 -0.74 -8.29 -13.29
C ARG A 177 -0.13 -7.11 -12.55
N LEU A 178 0.71 -6.34 -13.25
CA LEU A 178 1.42 -5.20 -12.67
C LEU A 178 0.50 -4.02 -12.34
N LEU A 179 -0.66 -3.90 -13.00
CA LEU A 179 -1.64 -2.85 -12.71
C LEU A 179 -2.23 -2.98 -11.31
N ALA A 180 -2.34 -4.21 -10.78
CA ALA A 180 -2.78 -4.46 -9.41
C ALA A 180 -1.60 -4.47 -8.42
N LEU A 181 -0.49 -5.14 -8.79
CA LEU A 181 0.63 -5.34 -7.86
C LEU A 181 1.44 -4.08 -7.57
N VAL A 182 1.66 -3.21 -8.56
CA VAL A 182 2.50 -2.01 -8.35
C VAL A 182 1.82 -1.03 -7.39
N PRO A 183 0.54 -0.62 -7.60
CA PRO A 183 -0.14 0.26 -6.65
C PRO A 183 -0.27 -0.38 -5.26
N ALA A 184 -0.64 -1.66 -5.18
CA ALA A 184 -0.75 -2.36 -3.90
C ALA A 184 0.59 -2.42 -3.15
N GLY A 185 1.69 -2.69 -3.85
CA GLY A 185 3.02 -2.73 -3.26
C GLY A 185 3.51 -1.35 -2.79
N VAL A 186 3.31 -0.30 -3.60
CA VAL A 186 3.70 1.07 -3.24
C VAL A 186 2.92 1.55 -2.03
N VAL A 187 1.60 1.34 -2.00
CA VAL A 187 0.75 1.73 -0.86
C VAL A 187 1.08 0.90 0.38
N ALA A 188 1.36 -0.40 0.24
CA ALA A 188 1.79 -1.22 1.37
C ALA A 188 3.09 -0.70 2.00
N VAL A 189 4.09 -0.36 1.19
CA VAL A 189 5.35 0.25 1.69
C VAL A 189 5.07 1.60 2.34
N ALA A 190 4.24 2.45 1.72
CA ALA A 190 3.87 3.75 2.28
C ALA A 190 3.30 3.62 3.70
N LEU A 191 2.31 2.74 3.86
CA LEU A 191 1.61 2.55 5.13
C LEU A 191 2.47 1.90 6.20
N ILE A 192 3.29 0.90 5.82
CA ILE A 192 4.24 0.29 6.76
C ILE A 192 5.25 1.32 7.23
N SER A 193 5.85 2.08 6.31
CA SER A 193 6.82 3.13 6.66
C SER A 193 6.19 4.18 7.57
N TYR A 194 4.97 4.63 7.26
CA TYR A 194 4.27 5.63 8.07
C TYR A 194 4.01 5.10 9.49
N GLY A 195 3.41 3.92 9.62
CA GLY A 195 3.12 3.33 10.93
C GLY A 195 4.39 3.06 11.76
N VAL A 196 5.46 2.55 11.14
CA VAL A 196 6.74 2.33 11.85
C VAL A 196 7.35 3.64 12.31
N ILE A 197 7.44 4.65 11.43
CA ILE A 197 8.02 5.95 11.78
C ILE A 197 7.18 6.63 12.87
N GLY A 198 5.85 6.63 12.76
CA GLY A 198 4.97 7.18 13.77
C GLY A 198 5.15 6.54 15.15
N ILE A 199 5.22 5.20 15.19
CA ILE A 199 5.50 4.45 16.43
C ILE A 199 6.87 4.81 17.00
N CYS A 200 7.91 4.90 16.18
CA CYS A 200 9.26 5.28 16.61
C CYS A 200 9.27 6.69 17.19
N LEU A 201 8.71 7.68 16.49
CA LEU A 201 8.65 9.07 16.94
C LEU A 201 7.87 9.23 18.24
N MET A 202 6.72 8.55 18.37
CA MET A 202 5.95 8.55 19.63
C MET A 202 6.74 7.91 20.78
N THR A 203 7.45 6.83 20.51
CA THR A 203 8.29 6.15 21.52
C THR A 203 9.45 7.04 21.95
N GLU A 204 10.13 7.69 21.01
CA GLU A 204 11.20 8.65 21.29
C GLU A 204 10.69 9.83 22.10
N ALA A 205 9.52 10.38 21.75
CA ALA A 205 8.90 11.49 22.49
C ALA A 205 8.55 11.11 23.94
N LEU A 206 8.08 9.88 24.14
CA LEU A 206 7.79 9.34 25.46
C LEU A 206 9.07 9.13 26.29
N LEU A 207 10.13 8.58 25.67
CA LEU A 207 11.42 8.38 26.33
C LEU A 207 12.11 9.72 26.66
N ALA A 208 11.94 10.73 25.82
CA ALA A 208 12.46 12.08 26.03
C ALA A 208 11.61 12.90 27.03
N GLY A 209 10.44 12.39 27.45
CA GLY A 209 9.52 13.07 28.35
C GLY A 209 8.78 14.26 27.73
N THR A 210 8.85 14.45 26.41
CA THR A 210 8.11 15.51 25.70
C THR A 210 6.63 15.17 25.56
N VAL A 211 6.29 13.88 25.59
CA VAL A 211 4.92 13.37 25.69
C VAL A 211 4.82 12.41 26.87
N THR A 212 3.70 12.44 27.58
CA THR A 212 3.45 11.63 28.78
C THR A 212 2.42 10.52 28.52
N TRP A 213 2.45 9.46 29.33
CA TRP A 213 1.47 8.37 29.26
C TRP A 213 0.00 8.84 29.35
N PRO A 214 -0.38 9.77 30.25
CA PRO A 214 -1.74 10.31 30.28
C PRO A 214 -2.16 10.98 28.96
N GLN A 215 -1.24 11.71 28.30
CA GLN A 215 -1.50 12.35 27.01
C GLN A 215 -1.70 11.32 25.89
N LEU A 216 -0.85 10.29 25.82
CA LEU A 216 -1.04 9.17 24.88
C LEU A 216 -2.41 8.50 25.06
N ARG A 217 -2.83 8.30 26.32
CA ARG A 217 -4.11 7.67 26.64
C ARG A 217 -5.30 8.56 26.26
N SER A 218 -5.19 9.89 26.40
CA SER A 218 -6.26 10.80 25.98
C SER A 218 -6.38 10.94 24.47
N GLU A 219 -5.27 10.78 23.75
CA GLU A 219 -5.19 10.89 22.28
C GLU A 219 -5.00 9.50 21.63
N TRP A 220 -5.57 8.45 22.24
CA TRP A 220 -5.31 7.06 21.87
C TRP A 220 -5.68 6.74 20.43
N ALA A 221 -6.64 7.45 19.82
CA ALA A 221 -7.03 7.20 18.44
C ALA A 221 -5.95 7.68 17.44
N VAL A 222 -5.17 8.71 17.79
CA VAL A 222 -3.99 9.12 17.00
C VAL A 222 -2.93 8.05 17.08
N VAL A 223 -2.61 7.59 18.30
CA VAL A 223 -1.63 6.51 18.52
C VAL A 223 -2.05 5.22 17.81
N GLY A 224 -3.33 4.87 17.92
CA GLY A 224 -3.91 3.69 17.29
C GLY A 224 -3.87 3.75 15.77
N THR A 225 -3.94 4.94 15.18
CA THR A 225 -3.85 5.13 13.72
C THR A 225 -2.51 4.64 13.17
N GLU A 226 -1.40 4.84 13.89
CA GLU A 226 -0.08 4.36 13.46
C GLU A 226 -0.01 2.83 13.41
N ILE A 227 -0.62 2.18 14.40
CA ILE A 227 -0.74 0.71 14.44
C ILE A 227 -1.65 0.23 13.31
N VAL A 228 -2.76 0.93 13.04
CA VAL A 228 -3.67 0.63 11.93
C VAL A 228 -2.94 0.73 10.59
N PHE A 229 -2.12 1.76 10.37
CA PHE A 229 -1.34 1.88 9.14
C PHE A 229 -0.36 0.73 8.96
N LEU A 230 0.38 0.37 10.00
CA LEU A 230 1.28 -0.78 9.94
C LEU A 230 0.53 -2.08 9.62
N ALA A 231 -0.56 -2.35 10.34
CA ALA A 231 -1.38 -3.54 10.13
C ALA A 231 -2.03 -3.58 8.74
N TRP A 232 -2.53 -2.43 8.26
CA TRP A 232 -3.16 -2.30 6.95
C TRP A 232 -2.14 -2.50 5.82
N GLY A 233 -0.97 -1.88 5.92
CA GLY A 233 0.11 -2.04 4.95
C GLY A 233 0.60 -3.49 4.87
N LEU A 234 0.75 -4.16 6.02
CA LEU A 234 1.08 -5.59 6.07
C LEU A 234 -0.02 -6.45 5.41
N ALA A 235 -1.29 -6.20 5.75
CA ALA A 235 -2.40 -6.95 5.18
C ALA A 235 -2.50 -6.80 3.66
N LEU A 236 -2.33 -5.57 3.16
CA LEU A 236 -2.28 -5.29 1.73
C LEU A 236 -1.10 -5.99 1.05
N GLY A 237 0.09 -5.93 1.65
CA GLY A 237 1.29 -6.60 1.14
C GLY A 237 1.10 -8.12 1.04
N VAL A 238 0.56 -8.75 2.08
CA VAL A 238 0.31 -10.20 2.11
C VAL A 238 -0.79 -10.59 1.11
N ALA A 239 -1.87 -9.81 0.99
CA ALA A 239 -2.89 -10.03 -0.04
C ALA A 239 -2.31 -9.92 -1.46
N ALA A 240 -1.42 -8.96 -1.71
CA ALA A 240 -0.72 -8.81 -2.98
C ALA A 240 0.19 -10.00 -3.29
N LEU A 241 0.83 -10.62 -2.29
CA LEU A 241 1.58 -11.87 -2.47
C LEU A 241 0.69 -13.02 -2.93
N GLY A 242 -0.51 -13.16 -2.34
CA GLY A 242 -1.50 -14.16 -2.77
C GLY A 242 -1.98 -13.92 -4.20
N TYR A 243 -2.27 -12.67 -4.56
CA TYR A 243 -2.63 -12.28 -5.92
C TYR A 243 -1.51 -12.60 -6.92
N HIS A 244 -0.25 -12.29 -6.56
CA HIS A 244 0.92 -12.59 -7.40
C HIS A 244 1.11 -14.09 -7.64
N GLN A 245 0.83 -14.94 -6.65
CA GLN A 245 0.92 -16.39 -6.81
C GLN A 245 -0.04 -16.92 -7.88
N VAL A 246 -1.31 -16.47 -7.88
CA VAL A 246 -2.32 -16.98 -8.82
C VAL A 246 -2.24 -16.35 -10.21
N THR A 247 -1.63 -15.17 -10.32
CA THR A 247 -1.46 -14.43 -11.59
C THR A 247 -0.08 -14.62 -12.22
N ARG A 248 0.77 -15.45 -11.62
CA ARG A 248 2.08 -15.82 -12.16
C ARG A 248 1.94 -16.68 -13.43
N PRO A 249 2.65 -16.36 -14.53
CA PRO A 249 2.69 -17.20 -15.71
C PRO A 249 3.25 -18.59 -15.36
N GLY A 250 2.41 -19.63 -15.46
CA GLY A 250 2.79 -21.04 -15.22
C GLY A 250 2.30 -21.70 -13.92
N GLY A 251 1.54 -21.00 -13.06
CA GLY A 251 1.05 -21.56 -11.78
C GLY A 251 -0.22 -22.43 -11.86
N GLY A 252 -0.94 -22.43 -12.99
CA GLY A 252 -2.25 -23.08 -13.10
C GLY A 252 -2.26 -24.61 -13.16
N ALA A 253 -1.09 -25.27 -13.21
CA ALA A 253 -1.02 -26.73 -13.38
C ALA A 253 -0.89 -27.52 -12.05
N ALA A 254 -0.73 -26.86 -10.91
CA ALA A 254 -0.36 -27.54 -9.66
C ALA A 254 -1.50 -27.75 -8.65
N HIS A 255 -2.75 -27.41 -8.98
CA HIS A 255 -3.90 -27.61 -8.08
C HIS A 255 -5.02 -28.51 -8.66
N ALA A 256 -4.73 -29.21 -9.75
CA ALA A 256 -5.54 -30.35 -10.18
C ALA A 256 -4.82 -31.64 -9.76
N ARG A 257 -4.97 -32.04 -8.50
CA ARG A 257 -4.84 -33.44 -8.11
C ARG A 257 -6.05 -33.82 -7.26
N PRO A 258 -6.58 -35.04 -7.50
CA PRO A 258 -7.94 -35.45 -7.17
C PRO A 258 -8.24 -35.48 -5.67
#